data_AF-A0A3M1DIB3-F1
#
_entry.id   AF-A0A3M1DIB3-F1
#
_cell.length_a   1.000
_cell.length_b   1.000
_cell.length_c   1.000
_cell.angle_alpha   90.00
_cell.angle_beta   90.00
_cell.angle_gamma   90.00
#
_symmetry.space_group_name_H-M   'P 1'
#
loop_
_entity.id
_entity.type
_entity.pdbx_description
1 polymer ?
#
loop_
_entity_poly.entity_id
_entity_poly.type
_entity_poly.pdbx_seq_one_letter_code
_entity_poly.pdbx_strand_id
1 'polypeptide(L)'
;VVAAETTLPVIAVPIDATALNGLDALLSMVQMPAGIPVATMAVGKAGARNAGLFAVQILAVTDAALAEKLAAQRQKMAEGVLTKAENLQQRLVQDGLAG
;
A
#
# COMPACT_ATOMS: atom_id res chain seq x y z
N VAL A 1 21.87 -6.92 -2.95
CA VAL A 1 21.14 -6.05 -2.00
C VAL A 1 21.19 -4.64 -2.58
N VAL A 2 20.06 -4.04 -2.94
CA VAL A 2 20.07 -2.68 -3.55
C VAL A 2 20.36 -1.61 -2.51
N ALA A 3 19.77 -1.73 -1.31
CA ALA A 3 19.90 -0.73 -0.24
C ALA A 3 21.31 -0.57 0.33
N ALA A 4 22.19 -1.57 0.17
CA ALA A 4 23.58 -1.47 0.58
C ALA A 4 24.43 -0.64 -0.41
N GLU A 5 23.94 -0.46 -1.64
CA GLU A 5 24.69 0.12 -2.76
C GLU A 5 24.18 1.51 -3.15
N THR A 6 23.26 2.08 -2.39
CA THR A 6 22.66 3.39 -2.69
C THR A 6 22.30 4.16 -1.43
N THR A 7 22.33 5.48 -1.53
CA THR A 7 21.83 6.40 -0.52
C THR A 7 20.37 6.79 -0.76
N LEU A 8 19.77 6.37 -1.89
CA LEU A 8 18.37 6.63 -2.19
C LEU A 8 17.44 5.73 -1.35
N PRO A 9 16.22 6.20 -1.03
CA PRO A 9 15.23 5.36 -0.38
C PRO A 9 14.91 4.10 -1.19
N VAL A 10 14.90 2.94 -0.52
CA VAL A 10 14.57 1.65 -1.13
C VAL A 10 13.27 1.13 -0.55
N ILE A 11 12.33 0.80 -1.43
CA ILE A 11 11.03 0.24 -1.08
C ILE A 11 11.00 -1.21 -1.50
N ALA A 12 10.66 -2.11 -0.58
CA ALA A 12 10.60 -3.55 -0.83
C ALA A 12 9.15 -4.05 -0.79
N VAL A 13 8.85 -5.00 -1.67
CA VAL A 13 7.55 -5.68 -1.75
C VAL A 13 7.79 -7.18 -1.65
N PRO A 14 7.46 -7.79 -0.51
CA PRO A 14 7.53 -9.24 -0.38
C PRO A 14 6.53 -9.93 -1.30
N ILE A 15 6.95 -11.02 -1.95
CA ILE A 15 6.07 -11.82 -2.81
C ILE A 15 5.64 -13.10 -2.08
N ASP A 16 4.43 -13.56 -2.33
CA ASP A 16 3.78 -14.73 -1.73
C ASP A 16 4.11 -16.05 -2.46
N ALA A 17 5.33 -16.16 -3.03
CA ALA A 17 5.70 -17.25 -3.93
C ALA A 17 6.17 -18.55 -3.24
N THR A 18 6.15 -18.59 -1.91
CA THR A 18 6.74 -19.67 -1.11
C THR A 18 5.67 -20.42 -0.30
N ALA A 19 6.03 -21.59 0.24
CA ALA A 19 5.14 -22.38 1.10
C ALA A 19 4.72 -21.64 2.39
N LEU A 20 5.41 -20.56 2.74
CA LEU A 20 5.13 -19.73 3.92
C LEU A 20 4.31 -18.48 3.58
N ASN A 21 3.67 -18.44 2.41
CA ASN A 21 2.81 -17.35 1.95
C ASN A 21 3.50 -15.97 2.06
N GLY A 22 4.81 -15.93 1.78
CA GLY A 22 5.61 -14.70 1.80
C GLY A 22 6.04 -14.21 3.18
N LEU A 23 5.83 -14.96 4.26
CA LEU A 23 6.36 -14.61 5.59
C LEU A 23 7.90 -14.61 5.62
N ASP A 24 8.52 -15.57 4.94
CA ASP A 24 9.97 -15.63 4.72
C ASP A 24 10.48 -14.44 3.90
N ALA A 25 9.79 -14.10 2.81
CA ALA A 25 10.10 -12.91 2.02
C ALA A 25 9.95 -11.63 2.84
N LEU A 26 8.90 -11.52 3.67
CA LEU A 26 8.67 -10.37 4.54
C LEU A 26 9.81 -10.22 5.55
N LEU A 27 10.13 -11.29 6.28
CA LEU A 27 11.17 -11.28 7.30
C LEU A 27 12.55 -10.99 6.70
N SER A 28 12.89 -11.56 5.55
CA SER A 28 14.17 -11.31 4.87
C SER A 28 14.33 -9.86 4.37
N MET A 29 13.24 -9.14 4.11
CA MET A 29 13.28 -7.75 3.65
C MET A 29 13.16 -6.74 4.79
N VAL A 30 12.37 -7.04 5.83
CA VAL A 30 12.11 -6.09 6.94
C VAL A 30 13.19 -6.15 8.03
N GLN A 31 13.82 -7.30 8.24
CA GLN A 31 14.82 -7.50 9.30
C GLN A 31 16.21 -7.00 8.87
N MET A 32 16.29 -5.75 8.43
CA MET A 32 17.55 -5.12 8.05
C MET A 32 18.34 -4.68 9.29
N PRO A 33 19.68 -4.81 9.28
CA PRO A 33 20.51 -4.30 10.37
C PRO A 33 20.47 -2.76 10.43
N ALA A 34 20.78 -2.22 11.61
CA ALA A 34 20.89 -0.78 11.80
C ALA A 34 21.89 -0.16 10.81
N GLY A 35 21.50 0.95 10.18
CA GLY A 35 22.33 1.68 9.21
C GLY A 35 21.96 1.45 7.74
N ILE A 36 21.25 0.37 7.39
CA ILE A 36 20.81 0.09 6.01
C ILE A 36 19.28 -0.08 5.97
N PRO A 37 18.51 1.01 6.03
CA PRO A 37 17.05 0.94 6.12
C PRO A 37 16.39 0.50 4.80
N VAL A 38 15.28 -0.24 4.90
CA VAL A 38 14.41 -0.60 3.78
C VAL A 38 12.96 -0.37 4.19
N ALA A 39 12.20 0.33 3.34
CA ALA A 39 10.76 0.52 3.53
C ALA A 39 9.99 -0.69 2.99
N THR A 40 9.70 -1.67 3.83
CA THR A 40 9.02 -2.91 3.43
C THR A 40 7.50 -2.77 3.52
N MET A 41 6.81 -3.07 2.42
CA MET A 41 5.34 -3.01 2.32
C MET A 41 4.69 -4.35 2.67
N ALA A 42 3.35 -4.41 2.62
CA ALA A 42 2.59 -5.65 2.74
C ALA A 42 3.01 -6.71 1.70
N VAL A 43 2.70 -7.97 1.95
CA VAL A 43 2.98 -9.06 1.00
C VAL A 43 2.06 -8.96 -0.24
N GLY A 44 2.61 -9.26 -1.42
CA GLY A 44 1.87 -9.45 -2.66
C GLY A 44 1.32 -8.16 -3.29
N LYS A 45 0.17 -8.28 -3.98
CA LYS A 45 -0.42 -7.20 -4.79
C LYS A 45 -0.75 -5.94 -3.99
N ALA A 46 -1.22 -6.09 -2.75
CA ALA A 46 -1.49 -4.97 -1.87
C ALA A 46 -0.19 -4.20 -1.57
N GLY A 47 0.90 -4.92 -1.32
CA GLY A 47 2.24 -4.37 -1.17
C GLY A 47 2.71 -3.59 -2.38
N ALA A 48 2.59 -4.17 -3.57
CA ALA A 48 2.98 -3.52 -4.82
C ALA A 48 2.23 -2.21 -5.04
N ARG A 49 0.92 -2.19 -4.77
CA ARG A 49 0.12 -0.96 -4.85
C ARG A 49 0.59 0.09 -3.85
N ASN A 50 0.83 -0.33 -2.60
CA ASN A 50 1.28 0.57 -1.55
C ASN A 50 2.71 1.09 -1.80
N ALA A 51 3.60 0.28 -2.37
CA ALA A 51 4.94 0.70 -2.75
C ALA A 51 4.90 1.85 -3.77
N GLY A 52 4.05 1.74 -4.80
CA GLY A 52 3.86 2.81 -5.76
C GLY A 52 3.32 4.09 -5.12
N LEU A 53 2.31 3.98 -4.26
CA LEU A 53 1.76 5.14 -3.54
C LEU A 53 2.78 5.76 -2.56
N PHE A 54 3.57 4.94 -1.88
CA PHE A 54 4.61 5.41 -0.96
C PHE A 54 5.75 6.10 -1.72
N ALA A 55 6.15 5.59 -2.88
CA ALA A 55 7.08 6.27 -3.78
C ALA A 55 6.54 7.65 -4.20
N VAL A 56 5.26 7.73 -4.60
CA VAL A 56 4.61 9.01 -4.91
C VAL A 56 4.59 9.94 -3.70
N GLN A 57 4.36 9.43 -2.48
CA GLN A 57 4.43 10.23 -1.26
C GLN A 57 5.81 10.83 -1.01
N ILE A 58 6.88 10.06 -1.23
CA ILE A 58 8.25 10.56 -1.11
C ILE A 58 8.49 11.70 -2.11
N LEU A 59 8.08 11.51 -3.37
CA LEU A 59 8.25 12.53 -4.42
C LEU A 59 7.38 13.77 -4.19
N ALA A 60 6.17 13.59 -3.69
CA ALA A 60 5.21 14.66 -3.44
C ALA A 60 5.66 15.64 -2.34
N VAL A 61 6.68 15.30 -1.53
CA VAL A 61 7.27 16.24 -0.56
C VAL A 61 7.80 17.49 -1.25
N THR A 62 8.32 17.36 -2.48
CA THR A 62 8.90 18.47 -3.25
C THR A 62 8.14 18.77 -4.54
N ASP A 63 7.13 17.97 -4.90
CA ASP A 63 6.32 18.15 -6.10
C ASP A 63 4.84 18.38 -5.72
N ALA A 64 4.42 19.65 -5.80
CA ALA A 64 3.07 20.06 -5.46
C ALA A 64 2.00 19.42 -6.37
N ALA A 65 2.30 19.20 -7.65
CA ALA A 65 1.36 18.58 -8.58
C ALA A 65 1.13 17.09 -8.23
N LEU A 66 2.17 16.39 -7.79
CA LEU A 66 2.02 15.04 -7.24
C LEU A 66 1.26 15.02 -5.93
N ALA A 67 1.50 16.01 -5.05
CA ALA A 67 0.77 16.13 -3.79
C ALA A 67 -0.74 16.31 -4.01
N GLU A 68 -1.14 17.19 -4.93
CA GLU A 68 -2.54 17.40 -5.30
C GLU A 68 -3.17 16.13 -5.90
N LYS A 69 -2.48 15.46 -6.83
CA LYS A 69 -2.96 14.19 -7.41
C LYS A 69 -3.15 13.11 -6.35
N LEU A 70 -2.23 13.01 -5.39
CA LEU A 70 -2.33 12.08 -4.28
C LEU A 70 -3.51 12.40 -3.36
N ALA A 71 -3.74 13.68 -3.05
CA ALA A 71 -4.88 14.12 -2.25
C ALA A 71 -6.22 13.77 -2.94
N ALA A 72 -6.35 14.09 -4.23
CA ALA A 72 -7.53 13.75 -5.03
C ALA A 72 -7.75 12.22 -5.09
N GLN A 73 -6.68 11.45 -5.23
CA GLN A 73 -6.74 9.99 -5.22
C GLN A 73 -7.29 9.45 -3.89
N ARG A 74 -6.86 10.00 -2.75
CA ARG A 74 -7.36 9.64 -1.42
C ARG A 74 -8.82 10.00 -1.23
N GLN A 75 -9.22 11.19 -1.67
CA GLN A 75 -10.62 11.61 -1.63
C GLN A 75 -11.51 10.66 -2.44
N LYS A 76 -11.11 10.32 -3.67
CA LYS A 76 -11.84 9.35 -4.51
C LYS A 76 -11.98 7.97 -3.84
N MET A 77 -10.97 7.53 -3.08
CA MET A 77 -11.09 6.27 -2.33
C MET A 77 -12.13 6.37 -1.21
N ALA A 78 -12.13 7.47 -0.46
CA ALA A 78 -13.10 7.68 0.62
C ALA A 78 -14.53 7.73 0.08
N GLU A 79 -14.77 8.47 -1.00
CA GLU A 79 -16.05 8.52 -1.71
C GLU A 79 -16.47 7.12 -2.18
N GLY A 80 -15.55 6.35 -2.77
CA GLY A 80 -15.82 4.99 -3.20
C GLY A 80 -16.19 4.02 -2.07
N VAL A 81 -15.71 4.25 -0.83
CA VAL A 81 -16.12 3.47 0.34
C VAL A 81 -17.55 3.83 0.76
N LEU A 82 -17.88 5.13 0.79
CA LEU A 82 -19.24 5.59 1.12
C LEU A 82 -20.27 5.04 0.14
N THR A 83 -20.02 5.15 -1.17
CA THR A 83 -20.91 4.59 -2.19
C THR A 83 -21.09 3.07 -2.05
N LYS A 84 -20.02 2.33 -1.71
CA LYS A 84 -20.13 0.89 -1.47
C LYS A 84 -20.94 0.57 -0.22
N ALA A 85 -20.81 1.37 0.84
CA ALA A 85 -21.58 1.20 2.06
C ALA A 85 -23.08 1.44 1.81
N GLU A 86 -23.43 2.51 1.08
CA GLU A 86 -24.81 2.81 0.68
C GLU A 86 -25.41 1.67 -0.15
N ASN A 87 -24.68 1.20 -1.16
CA ASN A 87 -25.11 0.09 -2.00
C ASN A 87 -25.31 -1.20 -1.21
N LEU A 88 -24.42 -1.48 -0.24
CA LEU A 88 -24.56 -2.64 0.64
C LEU A 88 -25.82 -2.51 1.51
N GLN A 89 -26.07 -1.33 2.08
CA GLN A 89 -27.26 -1.08 2.89
C GLN A 89 -28.55 -1.29 2.09
N GLN A 90 -28.61 -0.78 0.87
CA GLN A 90 -29.76 -0.99 -0.02
C GLN A 90 -30.00 -2.47 -0.32
N ARG A 91 -28.92 -3.23 -0.57
CA ARG A 91 -29.01 -4.68 -0.79
C ARG A 91 -29.49 -5.43 0.45
N LEU A 92 -29.01 -5.06 1.64
CA LEU A 92 -29.45 -5.68 2.89
C LEU A 92 -30.94 -5.44 3.17
N VAL A 93 -31.45 -4.25 2.83
CA VAL A 93 -32.89 -3.94 2.92
C VAL A 93 -33.69 -4.74 1.88
N GLN A 94 -33.21 -4.84 0.63
CA GLN A 94 -33.85 -5.66 -0.40
C GLN A 94 -33.89 -7.16 -0.04
N ASP A 95 -32.81 -7.66 0.56
CA ASP A 95 -32.69 -9.06 0.96
C ASP A 95 -33.44 -9.36 2.28
N GLY A 96 -34.10 -8.36 2.88
CA GLY A 96 -34.87 -8.49 4.12
C GLY A 96 -34.00 -8.73 5.38
N LEU A 97 -32.71 -8.46 5.28
CA LEU A 97 -31.71 -8.68 6.33
C LEU A 97 -31.45 -7.42 7.18
N ALA A 98 -31.99 -6.27 6.77
CA ALA A 98 -31.97 -5.02 7.53
C ALA A 98 -33.38 -4.43 7.59
N GLY A 99 -33.87 -4.20 8.81
CA GLY A 99 -35.12 -3.49 9.14
C GLY A 99 -34.83 -2.26 9.97
#